data_AF-A0AAV4EPA2-F1
#
_entry.id   AF-A0AAV4EPA2-F1
#
_cell.length_a   1.000
_cell.length_b   1.000
_cell.length_c   1.000
_cell.angle_alpha   90.00
_cell.angle_beta   90.00
_cell.angle_gamma   90.00
#
_symmetry.space_group_name_H-M   'P 1'
#
loop_
_entity.id
_entity.type
_entity.pdbx_description
1 polymer ?
#
loop_
_entity_poly.entity_id
_entity_poly.type
_entity_poly.pdbx_seq_one_letter_code
_entity_poly.pdbx_strand_id
1 'polypeptide(L)'
;MNYYLKIKSVSNNPCYNTISYAPSRELFARSNAVPPFGTRTLPDILNADIDPKGIDDQCEKIPAPREEHNISFYLSLISFKKEDTSEMVFRQEFAQLREKYAAYNEAFTDGSKSAFFYPKDPDKPEQTRFNDDSNVFNAELEGISLALKYFKRKRILRYVVTNIH
;
A
#
# COMPACT_ATOMS: atom_id res chain seq x y z
N MET A 1 14.38 -16.64 10.22
CA MET A 1 14.54 -16.38 11.66
C MET A 1 13.86 -15.08 12.13
N ASN A 2 14.28 -13.89 11.68
CA ASN A 2 13.71 -12.59 12.13
C ASN A 2 12.18 -12.48 12.03
N TYR A 3 11.59 -13.02 10.96
CA TYR A 3 10.14 -12.99 10.79
C TYR A 3 9.38 -13.85 11.82
N TYR A 4 9.96 -15.00 12.21
CA TYR A 4 9.39 -15.87 13.25
C TYR A 4 9.38 -15.15 14.60
N LEU A 5 10.51 -14.55 14.99
CA LEU A 5 10.66 -13.79 16.22
C LEU A 5 9.68 -12.60 16.26
N LYS A 6 9.56 -11.86 15.16
CA LYS A 6 8.64 -10.72 15.04
C LYS A 6 7.16 -11.09 15.17
N ILE A 7 6.74 -12.24 14.64
CA ILE A 7 5.37 -12.70 14.83
C ILE A 7 5.16 -13.16 16.28
N LYS A 8 6.14 -13.85 16.87
CA LYS A 8 6.07 -14.34 18.26
C LYS A 8 6.10 -13.23 19.30
N SER A 9 6.71 -12.09 19.01
CA SER A 9 6.71 -10.91 19.88
C SER A 9 5.45 -10.04 19.79
N VAL A 10 4.44 -10.48 19.02
CA VAL A 10 3.16 -9.77 18.84
C VAL A 10 2.00 -10.76 18.93
N SER A 11 1.46 -10.98 20.12
CA SER A 11 0.32 -11.88 20.36
C SER A 11 -0.92 -11.59 19.51
N ASN A 12 -1.20 -10.32 19.18
CA ASN A 12 -2.32 -9.92 18.30
C ASN A 12 -2.02 -10.05 16.79
N ASN A 13 -0.89 -10.64 16.40
CA ASN A 13 -0.60 -10.87 15.00
C ASN A 13 -1.57 -11.94 14.44
N PRO A 14 -2.24 -11.71 13.29
CA PRO A 14 -3.15 -12.70 12.69
C PRO A 14 -2.49 -14.07 12.43
N CYS A 15 -1.18 -14.10 12.24
CA CYS A 15 -0.39 -15.30 12.00
C CYS A 15 0.21 -15.91 13.28
N TYR A 16 -0.02 -15.33 14.47
CA TYR A 16 0.53 -15.79 15.74
C TYR A 16 0.17 -17.25 16.02
N ASN A 17 -1.11 -17.58 15.90
CA ASN A 17 -1.62 -18.94 16.14
C ASN A 17 -1.10 -19.93 15.10
N THR A 18 -0.91 -19.52 13.85
CA THR A 18 -0.39 -20.39 12.78
C THR A 18 1.04 -20.86 13.05
N ILE A 19 1.85 -20.04 13.73
CA ILE A 19 3.23 -20.38 14.09
C ILE A 19 3.28 -21.09 15.45
N SER A 20 2.39 -20.72 16.37
CA SER A 20 2.31 -21.29 17.73
C SER A 20 1.67 -22.67 17.77
N TYR A 21 0.69 -22.90 16.91
CA TYR A 21 -0.08 -24.13 16.77
C TYR A 21 0.27 -24.79 15.43
N ALA A 22 1.54 -25.14 15.25
CA ALA A 22 1.92 -25.99 14.13
C ALA A 22 1.49 -27.43 14.46
N PRO A 23 0.82 -28.16 13.53
CA PRO A 23 0.56 -29.58 13.70
C PRO A 23 1.87 -30.32 13.98
N SER A 24 1.79 -31.43 14.73
CA SER A 24 3.00 -32.15 15.16
C SER A 24 3.91 -32.45 13.98
N ARG A 25 5.22 -32.22 14.18
CA ARG A 25 6.25 -32.45 13.16
C ARG A 25 6.15 -33.86 12.54
N GLU A 26 5.64 -34.80 13.31
CA GLU A 26 5.36 -36.19 12.95
C GLU A 26 4.33 -36.34 11.83
N LEU A 27 3.29 -35.48 11.78
CA LEU A 27 2.26 -35.53 10.74
C LEU A 27 2.84 -35.19 9.37
N PHE A 28 3.75 -34.21 9.32
CA PHE A 28 4.41 -33.81 8.08
C PHE A 28 5.63 -34.68 7.74
N ALA A 29 6.23 -35.35 8.71
CA ALA A 29 7.34 -36.29 8.47
C ALA A 29 6.92 -37.51 7.62
N ARG A 30 5.64 -37.86 7.62
CA ARG A 30 5.07 -39.01 6.90
C ARG A 30 4.38 -38.63 5.58
N SER A 31 4.33 -37.34 5.26
CA SER A 31 3.64 -36.83 4.07
C SER A 31 4.64 -36.19 3.12
N ASN A 32 4.37 -36.24 1.82
CA ASN A 32 5.11 -35.45 0.82
C ASN A 32 4.75 -33.95 0.87
N ALA A 33 3.95 -33.51 1.85
CA ALA A 33 3.54 -32.12 1.99
C ALA A 33 4.63 -31.29 2.67
N VAL A 34 4.82 -30.06 2.19
CA VAL A 34 5.79 -29.12 2.76
C VAL A 34 5.37 -28.74 4.18
N PRO A 35 6.23 -28.90 5.20
CA PRO A 35 5.87 -28.55 6.57
C PRO A 35 5.58 -27.05 6.73
N PRO A 36 4.70 -26.69 7.68
CA PRO A 36 4.39 -25.30 7.98
C PRO A 36 5.64 -24.49 8.34
N PHE A 37 5.57 -23.18 8.10
CA PHE A 37 6.68 -22.26 8.36
C PHE A 37 7.22 -22.36 9.79
N GLY A 38 6.34 -22.40 10.80
CA GLY A 38 6.74 -22.55 12.20
C GLY A 38 7.56 -23.81 12.46
N THR A 39 7.16 -24.95 11.90
CA THR A 39 7.87 -26.23 12.04
C THR A 39 9.25 -26.22 11.38
N ARG A 40 9.39 -25.49 10.26
CA ARG A 40 10.67 -25.39 9.53
C ARG A 40 11.66 -24.46 10.22
N THR A 41 11.20 -23.37 10.82
CA THR A 41 12.08 -22.36 11.45
C THR A 41 12.40 -22.66 12.92
N LEU A 42 11.59 -23.47 13.61
CA LEU A 42 11.83 -23.82 15.01
C LEU A 42 13.21 -24.45 15.28
N PRO A 43 13.72 -25.39 14.46
CA PRO A 43 15.07 -25.94 14.64
C PRO A 43 16.16 -24.87 14.59
N ASP A 44 16.06 -23.91 13.67
CA ASP A 44 17.04 -22.82 13.54
C ASP A 44 17.02 -21.90 14.77
N ILE A 45 15.84 -21.67 15.36
CA ILE A 45 15.66 -20.87 16.58
C ILE A 45 16.28 -21.58 17.79
N LEU A 46 16.04 -22.89 17.92
CA LEU A 46 16.62 -23.70 18.99
C LEU A 46 18.15 -23.85 18.84
N ASN A 47 18.64 -24.00 17.60
CA ASN A 47 20.08 -24.05 17.31
C ASN A 47 20.79 -22.72 17.62
N ALA A 48 20.04 -21.61 17.61
CA ALA A 48 20.53 -20.30 18.01
C ALA A 48 20.41 -20.03 19.52
N ASP A 49 20.05 -21.04 20.32
CA ASP A 49 19.86 -20.96 21.78
C ASP A 49 18.85 -19.89 22.23
N ILE A 50 17.84 -19.64 21.39
CA ILE A 50 16.73 -18.73 21.70
C ILE A 50 15.55 -19.54 22.23
N ASP A 51 15.14 -19.28 23.47
CA ASP A 51 13.91 -19.84 24.01
C ASP A 51 12.68 -19.19 23.35
N PRO A 52 11.89 -19.93 22.55
CA PRO A 52 10.69 -19.39 21.91
C PRO A 52 9.60 -18.98 22.91
N LYS A 53 9.67 -19.46 24.17
CA LYS A 53 8.73 -19.11 25.25
C LYS A 53 9.10 -17.81 25.97
N GLY A 54 10.37 -17.41 25.90
CA GLY A 54 10.90 -16.18 26.51
C GLY A 54 10.79 -14.95 25.62
N ILE A 55 10.19 -15.07 24.43
CA ILE A 55 9.95 -13.93 23.53
C ILE A 55 8.81 -13.10 24.13
N ASP A 56 9.17 -12.05 24.86
CA ASP A 56 8.21 -11.12 25.47
C ASP A 56 7.46 -10.31 24.40
N ASP A 57 6.24 -9.88 24.72
CA ASP A 57 5.33 -9.09 23.88
C ASP A 57 5.78 -7.60 23.80
N GLN A 58 7.09 -7.36 23.90
CA GLN A 58 7.72 -6.04 23.96
C GLN A 58 8.02 -5.46 22.58
N CYS A 59 7.46 -6.03 21.51
CA CYS A 59 7.66 -5.42 20.21
C CYS A 59 7.07 -4.02 20.26
N GLU A 60 7.94 -3.01 20.18
CA GLU A 60 7.53 -1.64 19.89
C GLU A 60 6.50 -1.74 18.77
N LYS A 61 5.29 -1.24 19.05
CA LYS A 61 4.26 -1.08 18.03
C LYS A 61 4.82 -0.04 17.08
N ILE A 62 5.61 -0.47 16.10
CA ILE A 62 5.88 0.34 14.93
C ILE A 62 4.49 0.57 14.35
N PRO A 63 3.98 1.81 14.39
CA PRO A 63 2.68 2.11 13.83
C PRO A 63 2.66 1.54 12.43
N ALA A 64 1.58 0.88 12.03
CA ALA A 64 1.47 0.48 10.63
C ALA A 64 1.74 1.74 9.78
N PRO A 65 2.41 1.68 8.61
CA PRO A 65 2.69 2.87 7.80
C PRO A 65 1.45 3.73 7.48
N ARG A 66 0.25 3.18 7.68
CA ARG A 66 -1.06 3.85 7.58
C ARG A 66 -1.39 4.78 8.75
N GLU A 67 -0.84 4.54 9.94
CA GLU A 67 -1.17 5.29 11.16
C GLU A 67 -0.48 6.65 11.23
N GLU A 68 0.58 6.89 10.45
CA GLU A 68 1.32 8.15 10.45
C GLU A 68 0.84 9.17 9.42
N HIS A 69 -0.01 8.81 8.45
CA HIS A 69 -0.29 9.68 7.30
C HIS A 69 -1.79 9.90 7.11
N ASN A 70 -2.22 11.18 7.09
CA ASN A 70 -3.58 11.61 6.75
C ASN A 70 -3.87 11.42 5.25
N ILE A 71 -3.89 10.17 4.78
CA ILE A 71 -4.18 9.81 3.39
C ILE A 71 -5.58 9.21 3.36
N SER A 72 -6.46 9.77 2.53
CA SER A 72 -7.80 9.24 2.27
C SER A 72 -7.90 8.77 0.83
N PHE A 73 -8.36 7.55 0.62
CA PHE A 73 -8.61 6.99 -0.71
C PHE A 73 -10.10 7.13 -1.05
N TYR A 74 -10.40 7.74 -2.19
CA TYR A 74 -11.76 7.87 -2.72
C TYR A 74 -11.93 6.93 -3.90
N LEU A 75 -12.71 5.86 -3.70
CA LEU A 75 -12.96 4.82 -4.71
C LEU A 75 -14.42 4.81 -5.19
N SER A 76 -15.17 5.90 -4.95
CA SER A 76 -16.59 6.02 -5.31
C SER A 76 -16.84 5.86 -6.82
N LEU A 77 -15.86 6.19 -7.65
CA LEU A 77 -15.97 6.02 -9.11
C LEU A 77 -15.81 4.56 -9.56
N ILE A 78 -15.26 3.67 -8.71
CA ILE A 78 -15.08 2.25 -9.04
C ILE A 78 -16.38 1.45 -8.93
N SER A 79 -17.33 1.91 -8.09
CA SER A 79 -18.62 1.22 -7.94
C SER A 79 -19.53 1.32 -9.17
N PHE A 80 -19.22 2.22 -10.12
CA PHE A 80 -19.93 2.34 -11.38
C PHE A 80 -19.37 1.36 -12.41
N LYS A 81 -20.22 0.49 -12.93
CA LYS A 81 -19.84 -0.38 -14.05
C LYS A 81 -19.72 0.46 -15.32
N LYS A 82 -18.54 0.44 -15.96
CA LYS A 82 -18.28 1.15 -17.22
C LYS A 82 -19.27 0.76 -18.35
N GLU A 83 -19.79 -0.47 -18.32
CA GLU A 83 -20.74 -1.00 -19.31
C GLU A 83 -22.17 -0.46 -19.15
N ASP A 84 -22.59 -0.19 -17.91
CA ASP A 84 -23.99 0.18 -17.57
C ASP A 84 -24.15 1.68 -17.26
N THR A 85 -23.04 2.40 -17.06
CA THR A 85 -23.05 3.78 -16.57
C THR A 85 -22.69 4.75 -17.68
N SER A 86 -23.58 5.71 -17.96
CA SER A 86 -23.32 6.78 -18.93
C SER A 86 -22.09 7.61 -18.53
N GLU A 87 -21.28 8.01 -19.52
CA GLU A 87 -20.16 8.95 -19.34
C GLU A 87 -20.56 10.24 -18.59
N MET A 88 -21.82 10.69 -18.76
CA MET A 88 -22.32 11.90 -18.12
C MET A 88 -22.36 11.76 -16.59
N VAL A 89 -22.67 10.56 -16.09
CA VAL A 89 -22.68 10.27 -14.64
C VAL A 89 -21.26 10.32 -14.08
N PHE A 90 -20.28 9.72 -14.77
CA PHE A 90 -18.88 9.79 -14.36
C PHE A 90 -18.37 11.24 -14.32
N ARG A 91 -18.70 12.05 -15.32
CA ARG A 91 -18.33 13.48 -15.35
C ARG A 91 -18.97 14.26 -14.20
N GLN A 92 -20.24 13.99 -13.90
CA GLN A 92 -20.96 14.64 -12.82
C GLN A 92 -20.35 14.29 -11.45
N GLU A 93 -20.11 13.01 -11.17
CA GLU A 93 -19.50 12.56 -9.92
C GLU A 93 -18.07 13.10 -9.77
N PHE A 94 -17.30 13.11 -10.85
CA PHE A 94 -15.97 13.70 -10.86
C PHE A 94 -16.01 15.22 -10.61
N ALA A 95 -16.96 15.94 -11.19
CA ALA A 95 -17.15 17.37 -10.94
C ALA A 95 -17.50 17.67 -9.47
N GLN A 96 -18.38 16.86 -8.86
CA GLN A 96 -18.72 16.98 -7.44
C GLN A 96 -17.48 16.76 -6.55
N LEU A 97 -16.62 15.78 -6.89
CA LEU A 97 -15.37 15.57 -6.17
C LEU A 97 -14.43 16.76 -6.31
N ARG A 98 -14.28 17.33 -7.51
CA ARG A 98 -13.46 18.55 -7.71
C ARG A 98 -14.01 19.73 -6.91
N GLU A 99 -15.32 19.92 -6.87
CA GLU A 99 -15.94 20.99 -6.06
C GLU A 99 -15.66 20.78 -4.56
N LYS A 100 -15.83 19.56 -4.06
CA LYS A 100 -15.52 19.19 -2.67
C LYS A 100 -14.07 19.48 -2.29
N TYR A 101 -13.13 19.31 -3.22
CA TYR A 101 -11.70 19.56 -3.01
C TYR A 101 -11.19 20.82 -3.71
N ALA A 102 -12.05 21.78 -4.05
CA ALA A 102 -11.67 23.01 -4.75
C ALA A 102 -10.61 23.84 -3.97
N ALA A 103 -10.48 23.60 -2.66
CA ALA A 103 -9.46 24.23 -1.83
C ALA A 103 -8.04 23.62 -1.98
N TYR A 104 -7.92 22.42 -2.54
CA TYR A 104 -6.71 21.60 -2.61
C TYR A 104 -6.01 21.81 -3.96
N ASN A 105 -4.71 21.47 -4.02
CA ASN A 105 -3.99 21.43 -5.29
C ASN A 105 -4.27 20.10 -6.01
N GLU A 106 -4.37 20.13 -7.33
CA GLU A 106 -4.72 18.94 -8.11
C GLU A 106 -3.51 18.44 -8.91
N ALA A 107 -3.33 17.13 -8.92
CA ALA A 107 -2.44 16.45 -9.85
C ALA A 107 -3.22 15.38 -10.60
N PHE A 108 -2.97 15.29 -11.90
CA PHE A 108 -3.50 14.25 -12.77
C PHE A 108 -2.36 13.38 -13.24
N THR A 109 -2.51 12.08 -13.07
CA THR A 109 -1.59 11.09 -13.61
C THR A 109 -2.33 10.29 -14.67
N ASP A 110 -1.66 10.03 -15.78
CA ASP A 110 -2.14 9.17 -16.84
C ASP A 110 -1.11 8.06 -17.06
N GLY A 111 -1.58 6.83 -17.22
CA GLY A 111 -0.78 5.66 -17.57
C GLY A 111 0.00 5.82 -18.88
N SER A 112 -0.27 6.87 -19.68
CA SER A 112 0.47 7.27 -20.90
C SER A 112 1.84 7.92 -20.65
N LYS A 113 2.41 7.74 -19.46
CA LYS A 113 3.72 8.23 -19.05
C LYS A 113 3.85 9.75 -18.83
N SER A 114 2.77 10.41 -18.39
CA SER A 114 2.81 11.82 -18.01
C SER A 114 2.11 12.10 -16.68
N ALA A 115 2.67 13.01 -15.89
CA ALA A 115 1.98 13.64 -14.76
C ALA A 115 1.79 15.14 -15.03
N PHE A 116 0.58 15.63 -14.77
CA PHE A 116 0.20 17.03 -14.90
C PHE A 116 -0.10 17.60 -13.52
N PHE A 117 0.54 18.71 -13.18
CA PHE A 117 0.36 19.42 -11.93
C PHE A 117 -0.39 20.71 -12.20
N TYR A 118 -1.51 20.89 -11.51
CA TYR A 118 -2.30 22.11 -11.54
C TYR A 118 -2.21 22.77 -10.17
N PRO A 119 -1.22 23.65 -9.96
CA PRO A 119 -1.24 24.54 -8.82
C PRO A 119 -2.51 25.38 -8.87
N LYS A 120 -3.01 25.76 -7.70
CA LYS A 120 -4.15 26.69 -7.59
C LYS A 120 -3.90 28.03 -8.28
N ASP A 121 -2.63 28.39 -8.44
CA ASP A 121 -2.20 29.55 -9.22
C ASP A 121 -2.01 29.11 -10.69
N PRO A 122 -2.87 29.59 -11.62
CA PRO A 122 -3.02 29.04 -12.97
C PRO A 122 -1.85 29.35 -13.91
N ASP A 123 -0.87 30.14 -13.49
CA ASP A 123 0.09 30.73 -14.42
C ASP A 123 1.01 29.71 -15.09
N LYS A 124 1.24 28.52 -14.51
CA LYS A 124 2.05 27.45 -15.14
C LYS A 124 1.64 26.05 -14.69
N PRO A 125 0.82 25.31 -15.48
CA PRO A 125 0.74 23.86 -15.30
C PRO A 125 2.13 23.26 -15.53
N GLU A 126 2.62 22.48 -14.56
CA GLU A 126 3.89 21.76 -14.69
C GLU A 126 3.59 20.36 -15.22
N GLN A 127 4.27 19.96 -16.31
CA GLN A 127 4.20 18.60 -16.84
C GLN A 127 5.54 17.91 -16.64
N THR A 128 5.53 16.63 -16.30
CA THR A 128 6.72 15.80 -16.29
C THR A 128 6.43 14.46 -16.95
N ARG A 129 7.32 14.04 -17.85
CA ARG A 129 7.29 12.73 -18.53
C ARG A 129 8.23 11.74 -17.83
N PHE A 130 7.89 10.45 -17.87
CA PHE A 130 8.75 9.37 -17.37
C PHE A 130 9.63 8.77 -18.48
N ASN A 131 10.54 7.87 -18.09
CA ASN A 131 11.35 7.08 -19.03
C ASN A 131 10.48 6.05 -19.77
N ASP A 132 10.85 5.74 -21.01
CA ASP A 132 10.00 5.00 -21.94
C ASP A 132 9.85 3.49 -21.66
N ASP A 133 10.56 2.93 -20.68
CA ASP A 133 10.66 1.47 -20.49
C ASP A 133 9.70 0.89 -19.42
N SER A 134 8.70 1.64 -18.96
CA SER A 134 7.74 1.19 -17.95
C SER A 134 6.48 0.55 -18.56
N ASN A 135 6.02 -0.57 -17.98
CA ASN A 135 4.69 -1.12 -18.24
C ASN A 135 3.60 -0.23 -17.61
N VAL A 136 2.33 -0.39 -18.01
CA VAL A 136 1.21 0.46 -17.58
C VAL A 136 1.08 0.55 -16.05
N PHE A 137 1.19 -0.58 -15.34
CA PHE A 137 1.12 -0.60 -13.87
C PHE A 137 2.27 0.16 -13.19
N ASN A 138 3.48 0.03 -13.72
CA ASN A 138 4.64 0.76 -13.23
C ASN A 138 4.52 2.25 -13.54
N ALA A 139 4.01 2.62 -14.72
CA ALA A 139 3.80 4.00 -15.11
C ALA A 139 2.80 4.73 -14.19
N GLU A 140 1.72 4.05 -13.78
CA GLU A 140 0.76 4.60 -12.82
C GLU A 140 1.37 4.85 -11.44
N LEU A 141 2.10 3.86 -10.90
CA LEU A 141 2.79 3.99 -9.62
C LEU A 141 3.87 5.07 -9.66
N GLU A 142 4.61 5.17 -10.77
CA GLU A 142 5.58 6.23 -11.00
C GLU A 142 4.92 7.60 -11.06
N GLY A 143 3.76 7.71 -11.71
CA GLY A 143 2.99 8.96 -11.75
C GLY A 143 2.53 9.42 -10.39
N ILE A 144 1.96 8.53 -9.59
CA ILE A 144 1.56 8.86 -8.21
C ILE A 144 2.78 9.25 -7.37
N SER A 145 3.87 8.47 -7.44
CA SER A 145 5.12 8.75 -6.72
C SER A 145 5.69 10.12 -7.08
N LEU A 146 5.65 10.48 -8.35
CA LEU A 146 6.12 11.77 -8.84
C LEU A 146 5.25 12.93 -8.34
N ALA A 147 3.94 12.76 -8.32
CA ALA A 147 3.03 13.75 -7.76
C ALA A 147 3.29 14.00 -6.28
N LEU A 148 3.50 12.93 -5.50
CA LEU A 148 3.86 13.05 -4.09
C LEU A 148 5.21 13.77 -3.90
N LYS A 149 6.22 13.43 -4.72
CA LYS A 149 7.53 14.12 -4.71
C LYS A 149 7.40 15.60 -5.07
N TYR A 150 6.56 15.93 -6.05
CA TYR A 150 6.28 17.31 -6.46
C TYR A 150 5.71 18.12 -5.30
N PHE A 151 4.63 17.63 -4.67
CA PHE A 151 3.99 18.30 -3.55
C PHE A 151 4.91 18.42 -2.34
N LYS A 152 5.69 17.37 -2.05
CA LYS A 152 6.72 17.42 -0.99
C LYS A 152 7.76 18.50 -1.25
N ARG A 153 8.27 18.60 -2.49
CA ARG A 153 9.27 19.62 -2.89
C ARG A 153 8.71 21.04 -2.82
N LYS A 154 7.46 21.24 -3.24
CA LYS A 154 6.77 22.54 -3.18
C LYS A 154 6.18 22.87 -1.79
N ARG A 155 6.35 21.98 -0.81
CA ARG A 155 5.77 22.09 0.55
C ARG A 155 4.26 22.28 0.56
N ILE A 156 3.58 21.65 -0.41
CA ILE A 156 2.12 21.66 -0.50
C ILE A 156 1.56 20.59 0.43
N LEU A 157 0.73 21.01 1.40
CA LEU A 157 0.19 20.13 2.44
C LEU A 157 -1.20 19.56 2.09
N ARG A 158 -1.93 20.23 1.19
CA ARG A 158 -3.29 19.86 0.78
C ARG A 158 -3.34 19.67 -0.72
N TYR A 159 -3.43 18.41 -1.14
CA TYR A 159 -3.47 18.03 -2.53
C TYR A 159 -4.35 16.80 -2.76
N VAL A 160 -4.82 16.66 -3.99
CA VAL A 160 -5.56 15.50 -4.51
C VAL A 160 -4.81 15.01 -5.74
N VAL A 161 -4.54 13.70 -5.78
CA VAL A 161 -3.96 13.03 -6.95
C VAL A 161 -5.04 12.17 -7.58
N THR A 162 -5.35 12.44 -8.84
CA THR A 162 -6.33 11.69 -9.63
C THR A 162 -5.61 10.89 -10.71
N ASN A 163 -5.83 9.58 -10.73
CA ASN A 163 -5.35 8.72 -11.81
C ASN A 163 -6.47 8.55 -12.86
N ILE A 164 -6.19 8.87 -14.11
CA ILE A 164 -7.14 8.81 -15.23
C ILE A 164 -6.79 7.58 -16.09
N HIS A 165 -7.73 6.64 -16.23
CA HIS A 165 -7.55 5.39 -16.99
C HIS A 165 -8.78 4.98 -17.82
#